data_AF-A0A7W0RSS3-F1
#
_entry.id   AF-A0A7W0RSS3-F1
#
_cell.length_a   1.000
_cell.length_b   1.000
_cell.length_c   1.000
_cell.angle_alpha   90.00
_cell.angle_beta   90.00
_cell.angle_gamma   90.00
#
_symmetry.space_group_name_H-M   'P 1'
#
loop_
_entity.id
_entity.type
_entity.pdbx_description
1 polymer ?
#
loop_
_entity_poly.entity_id
_entity_poly.type
_entity_poly.pdbx_seq_one_letter_code
_entity_poly.pdbx_strand_id
1 'polypeptide(L)'
;MWEATIDGRPLKFHLAGINNQNFIMQDEETGSWWQQVSGEAIFGPLKGRQLKGVFHDELTFATWRREHPSGGRVLKPDNTTAWRKFSENWEAKTAQMPVVHVA
;
A
#
# COMPACT_ATOMS: atom_id res chain seq x y z
N MET A 1 4.27 -3.23 -0.25
CA MET A 1 4.32 -1.81 -0.64
C MET A 1 5.74 -1.45 -1.08
N TRP A 2 5.91 -0.42 -1.91
CA TRP A 2 7.22 0.02 -2.43
C TRP A 2 7.54 1.45 -2.00
N GLU A 3 8.83 1.77 -1.83
CA GLU A 3 9.28 3.15 -1.75
C GLU A 3 9.09 3.80 -3.13
N ALA A 4 8.64 5.05 -3.15
CA ALA A 4 8.49 5.83 -4.38
C ALA A 4 9.79 6.57 -4.73
N THR A 5 10.94 5.91 -4.60
CA THR A 5 12.25 6.51 -4.88
C THR A 5 13.17 5.53 -5.61
N ILE A 6 14.04 6.07 -6.46
CA ILE A 6 15.14 5.33 -7.09
C ILE A 6 16.41 6.18 -7.05
N ASP A 7 17.52 5.62 -6.57
CA ASP A 7 18.81 6.33 -6.44
C ASP A 7 18.70 7.72 -5.77
N GLY A 8 17.83 7.84 -4.76
CA GLY A 8 17.58 9.09 -4.03
C GLY A 8 16.67 10.09 -4.76
N ARG A 9 16.22 9.80 -5.98
CA ARG A 9 15.23 10.61 -6.70
C ARG A 9 13.81 10.13 -6.36
N PRO A 10 12.92 11.02 -5.89
CA PRO A 10 11.50 10.70 -5.76
C PRO A 10 10.84 10.53 -7.13
N LEU A 11 9.93 9.58 -7.23
CA LEU A 11 9.13 9.31 -8.42
C LEU A 11 7.65 9.52 -8.12
N LYS A 12 6.93 10.09 -9.08
CA LYS A 12 5.47 10.22 -9.05
C LYS A 12 4.86 9.23 -10.01
N PHE A 13 4.05 8.33 -9.46
CA PHE A 13 3.40 7.29 -10.24
C PHE A 13 1.96 7.65 -10.54
N HIS A 14 1.52 7.34 -11.75
CA HIS A 14 0.12 7.29 -12.11
C HIS A 14 -0.23 5.93 -12.71
N LEU A 15 -1.51 5.57 -12.63
CA LEU A 15 -2.01 4.35 -13.26
C LEU A 15 -1.93 4.52 -14.78
N ALA A 16 -1.13 3.67 -15.43
CA ALA A 16 -1.02 3.62 -16.89
C ALA A 16 -1.94 2.55 -17.48
N GLY A 17 -2.22 1.48 -16.74
CA GLY A 17 -3.13 0.43 -17.16
C GLY A 17 -3.18 -0.75 -16.21
N ILE A 18 -3.86 -1.80 -16.64
CA ILE A 18 -3.98 -3.06 -15.91
C ILE A 18 -3.57 -4.20 -16.84
N ASN A 19 -2.71 -5.08 -16.35
CA ASN A 19 -2.31 -6.31 -17.04
C ASN A 19 -2.45 -7.48 -16.06
N ASN A 20 -3.16 -8.55 -16.45
CA ASN A 20 -3.39 -9.72 -15.58
C ASN A 20 -3.82 -9.34 -14.14
N GLN A 21 -4.80 -8.44 -14.02
CA GLN A 21 -5.31 -7.93 -12.74
C GLN A 21 -4.27 -7.21 -11.86
N ASN A 22 -3.16 -6.79 -12.47
CA ASN A 22 -2.07 -6.11 -11.81
C ASN A 22 -1.89 -4.72 -12.41
N PHE A 23 -1.72 -3.69 -11.58
CA PHE A 23 -1.53 -2.35 -12.12
C PHE A 23 -0.16 -2.23 -12.78
N ILE A 24 -0.18 -1.49 -13.88
CA ILE A 24 1.02 -0.94 -14.51
C ILE A 24 1.06 0.54 -14.15
N MET A 25 2.13 0.94 -13.48
CA MET A 25 2.36 2.30 -13.04
C MET A 25 3.34 2.96 -14.00
N GLN A 26 3.12 4.21 -14.39
CA GLN A 26 4.13 5.00 -15.10
C GLN A 26 4.64 6.11 -14.18
N ASP A 27 5.96 6.33 -14.15
CA ASP A 27 6.55 7.46 -13.45
C ASP A 27 6.63 8.71 -14.34
N GLU A 28 6.34 9.88 -13.79
CA GLU A 28 6.38 11.16 -14.52
C GLU A 28 7.81 11.61 -14.86
N GLU A 29 8.81 11.25 -14.05
CA GLU A 29 10.17 11.77 -14.13
C GLU A 29 10.99 11.17 -15.28
N THR A 30 10.73 9.93 -15.64
CA THR A 30 11.44 9.19 -16.70
C THR A 30 10.51 8.59 -17.74
N GLY A 31 9.21 8.50 -17.44
CA GLY A 31 8.25 7.82 -18.29
C GLY A 31 8.41 6.30 -18.30
N SER A 32 9.12 5.71 -17.33
CA SER A 32 9.28 4.25 -17.22
C SER A 32 8.01 3.60 -16.69
N TRP A 33 7.79 2.34 -17.07
CA TRP A 33 6.58 1.59 -16.75
C TRP A 33 6.95 0.46 -15.79
N TRP A 34 6.18 0.33 -14.72
CA TRP A 34 6.49 -0.49 -13.57
C TRP A 34 5.35 -1.46 -13.28
N GLN A 35 5.69 -2.72 -13.02
CA GLN A 35 4.74 -3.73 -12.59
C GLN A 35 4.51 -3.61 -11.08
N GLN A 36 3.27 -3.34 -10.64
CA GLN A 36 2.98 -3.05 -9.23
C GLN A 36 3.40 -4.18 -8.28
N VAL A 37 3.12 -5.44 -8.61
CA VAL A 37 3.43 -6.55 -7.67
C VAL A 37 4.92 -6.77 -7.46
N SER A 38 5.75 -6.61 -8.49
CA SER A 38 7.19 -6.86 -8.40
C SER A 38 7.99 -5.61 -8.08
N GLY A 39 7.41 -4.42 -8.30
CA GLY A 39 8.13 -3.15 -8.18
C GLY A 39 9.20 -2.97 -9.25
N GLU A 40 9.19 -3.77 -10.31
CA GLU A 40 10.19 -3.72 -11.39
C GLU A 40 9.72 -2.81 -12.53
N ALA A 41 10.63 -1.98 -13.05
CA ALA A 41 10.45 -1.29 -14.30
C ALA A 41 10.55 -2.28 -15.47
N ILE A 42 9.43 -2.57 -16.10
CA ILE A 42 9.34 -3.53 -17.22
C ILE A 42 9.62 -2.89 -18.58
N PHE A 43 9.52 -1.55 -18.67
CA PHE A 43 9.76 -0.79 -19.91
C PHE A 43 10.24 0.64 -19.61
N GLY A 44 10.90 1.26 -20.59
CA GLY A 44 11.39 2.64 -20.51
C GLY A 44 12.82 2.77 -19.97
N PRO A 45 13.27 4.01 -19.68
CA PRO A 45 14.66 4.31 -19.32
C PRO A 45 15.19 3.55 -18.09
N LEU A 46 14.32 3.19 -17.14
CA LEU A 46 14.71 2.49 -15.92
C LEU A 46 14.49 0.96 -16.00
N LYS A 47 14.28 0.40 -17.19
CA LYS A 47 14.00 -1.03 -17.38
C LYS A 47 14.99 -1.93 -16.60
N GLY A 48 14.45 -2.91 -15.87
CA GLY A 48 15.19 -3.86 -15.04
C GLY A 48 15.58 -3.34 -13.66
N ARG A 49 15.32 -2.07 -13.35
CA ARG A 49 15.45 -1.54 -11.98
C ARG A 49 14.25 -1.97 -11.15
N GLN A 50 14.48 -2.14 -9.85
CA GLN A 50 13.45 -2.54 -8.89
C GLN A 50 13.36 -1.52 -7.76
N LEU A 51 12.13 -1.17 -7.39
CA LEU A 51 11.86 -0.32 -6.22
C LEU A 51 12.19 -1.06 -4.94
N LYS A 52 12.54 -0.31 -3.89
CA LYS A 52 12.81 -0.89 -2.58
C LYS A 52 11.49 -1.25 -1.87
N GLY A 53 11.40 -2.48 -1.37
CA GLY A 53 10.25 -2.95 -0.62
C GLY A 53 10.11 -2.25 0.72
N VAL A 54 8.87 -1.93 1.09
CA VAL A 54 8.49 -1.38 2.40
C VAL A 54 7.75 -2.45 3.18
N PHE A 55 8.32 -2.82 4.32
CA PHE A 55 7.66 -3.68 5.30
C PHE A 55 6.45 -2.97 5.87
N HIS A 56 5.34 -3.68 5.90
CA HIS A 56 4.07 -3.23 6.43
C HIS A 56 3.31 -4.46 6.92
N ASP A 57 2.52 -4.25 7.97
CA ASP A 57 1.63 -5.25 8.50
C ASP A 57 0.19 -4.80 8.25
N GLU A 58 -0.69 -5.78 8.01
CA GLU A 58 -2.13 -5.58 8.04
C GLU A 58 -2.66 -6.12 9.38
N LEU A 59 -3.09 -5.22 10.26
CA LEU A 59 -3.53 -5.56 11.60
C LEU A 59 -4.76 -4.73 11.99
N THR A 60 -5.49 -5.20 13.01
CA THR A 60 -6.60 -4.45 13.56
C THR A 60 -6.12 -3.24 14.36
N PHE A 61 -6.96 -2.20 14.48
CA PHE A 61 -6.62 -1.01 15.25
C PHE A 61 -6.52 -1.30 16.75
N ALA A 62 -7.29 -2.27 17.27
CA ALA A 62 -7.12 -2.77 18.64
C ALA A 62 -5.72 -3.38 18.88
N THR A 63 -5.21 -4.19 17.94
CA THR A 63 -3.86 -4.75 18.03
C THR A 63 -2.80 -3.67 17.95
N TRP A 64 -2.92 -2.73 17.00
CA TRP A 64 -1.97 -1.62 16.86
C TRP A 64 -1.86 -0.80 18.16
N ARG A 65 -2.99 -0.44 18.78
CA ARG A 65 -3.02 0.34 20.04
C ARG A 65 -2.37 -0.40 21.21
N ARG A 66 -2.50 -1.72 21.26
CA ARG A 66 -1.88 -2.54 22.31
C ARG A 66 -0.35 -2.55 22.17
N GLU A 67 0.15 -2.62 20.95
CA GLU A 67 1.59 -2.62 20.64
C GLU A 67 2.22 -1.23 20.69
N HIS A 68 1.42 -0.17 20.56
CA HIS A 68 1.84 1.23 20.61
C HIS A 68 1.16 1.96 21.78
N PRO A 69 1.50 1.64 23.05
CA PRO A 69 0.81 2.19 24.22
C PRO A 69 1.00 3.70 24.41
N SER A 70 2.08 4.28 23.87
CA SER A 70 2.31 5.72 23.80
C SER A 70 1.43 6.43 22.76
N GLY A 71 0.62 5.68 22.02
CA GLY A 71 -0.13 6.16 20.87
C GLY A 71 0.75 6.39 19.64
N GLY A 72 0.21 7.13 18.68
CA GLY A 72 0.83 7.39 17.39
C GLY A 72 -0.11 8.18 16.48
N ARG A 73 0.39 8.55 15.30
CA ARG A 73 -0.42 9.27 14.32
C ARG A 73 -1.29 8.27 13.54
N VAL A 74 -2.59 8.43 13.66
CA VAL A 74 -3.57 7.63 12.92
C VAL A 74 -4.57 8.52 12.22
N LEU A 75 -5.12 8.05 11.10
CA LEU A 75 -6.18 8.76 10.39
C LEU A 75 -7.45 8.75 11.25
N LYS A 76 -8.10 9.91 11.33
CA LYS A 76 -9.40 10.02 12.00
C LYS A 76 -10.47 9.47 11.06
N PRO A 77 -11.35 8.56 11.53
CA PRO A 77 -12.48 8.12 10.73
C PRO A 77 -13.38 9.31 10.37
N ASP A 78 -13.94 9.26 9.17
CA ASP A 78 -15.02 10.16 8.77
C ASP A 78 -16.25 9.96 9.67
N ASN A 79 -17.10 10.97 9.79
CA ASN A 79 -18.30 10.97 10.60
C ASN A 79 -19.60 10.83 9.79
N THR A 80 -19.53 10.51 8.50
CA THR A 80 -20.72 10.26 7.68
C THR A 80 -21.47 9.01 8.13
N THR A 81 -22.78 9.00 7.87
CA THR A 81 -23.65 7.84 8.15
C THR A 81 -23.17 6.58 7.42
N ALA A 82 -22.70 6.73 6.17
CA ALA A 82 -22.17 5.61 5.39
C ALA A 82 -20.96 4.97 6.07
N TRP A 83 -20.00 5.79 6.53
CA TRP A 83 -18.82 5.29 7.24
C TRP A 83 -19.18 4.60 8.55
N ARG A 84 -20.07 5.19 9.36
CA ARG A 84 -20.51 4.57 10.63
C ARG A 84 -21.16 3.21 10.42
N LYS A 85 -22.01 3.08 9.39
CA LYS A 85 -22.64 1.80 9.04
C LYS A 85 -21.62 0.77 8.56
N PHE A 86 -20.66 1.20 7.73
CA PHE A 86 -19.58 0.32 7.25
C PHE A 86 -18.70 -0.20 8.41
N SER A 87 -18.31 0.70 9.31
CA SER A 87 -17.39 0.41 10.41
C SER A 87 -18.06 -0.24 11.64
N GLU A 88 -19.37 -0.45 11.62
CA GLU A 88 -20.10 -1.07 12.72
C GLU A 88 -19.57 -2.48 13.01
N ASN A 89 -19.08 -2.68 14.25
CA ASN A 89 -18.46 -3.92 14.72
C ASN A 89 -17.26 -4.41 13.87
N TRP A 90 -16.60 -3.50 13.15
CA TRP A 90 -15.50 -3.84 12.24
C TRP A 90 -14.39 -4.64 12.94
N GLU A 91 -13.96 -4.23 14.14
CA GLU A 91 -12.93 -4.91 14.92
C GLU A 91 -13.25 -6.40 15.15
N ALA A 92 -14.47 -6.70 15.61
CA ALA A 92 -14.91 -8.06 15.91
C ALA A 92 -15.04 -8.90 14.64
N LYS A 93 -15.46 -8.29 13.52
CA LYS A 93 -15.57 -8.96 12.21
C LYS A 93 -14.18 -9.27 11.64
N THR A 94 -13.28 -8.29 11.63
CA THR A 94 -11.92 -8.44 11.10
C THR A 94 -11.11 -9.45 11.91
N ALA A 95 -11.27 -9.48 13.24
CA ALA A 95 -10.57 -10.45 14.09
C ALA A 95 -10.92 -11.93 13.79
N GLN A 96 -12.05 -12.19 13.13
CA GLN A 96 -12.47 -13.54 12.72
C GLN A 96 -12.00 -13.92 11.31
N MET A 97 -11.48 -12.96 10.53
CA MET A 97 -11.04 -13.22 9.18
C MET A 97 -9.72 -14.00 9.19
N PRO A 98 -9.55 -14.99 8.30
CA PRO A 98 -8.29 -15.69 8.17
C PRO A 98 -7.22 -14.71 7.70
N VAL A 99 -6.15 -14.56 8.47
CA VAL A 99 -4.98 -13.76 8.07
C VAL A 99 -3.91 -14.72 7.56
N VAL A 100 -3.41 -14.44 6.35
CA VAL A 100 -2.21 -15.12 5.83
C VAL A 100 -1.02 -14.32 6.28
N HIS A 101 -0.27 -14.83 7.25
CA HIS A 101 1.07 -14.31 7.54
C HIS A 101 2.03 -14.88 6.49
N VAL A 102 2.60 -14.00 5.66
CA VAL A 102 3.73 -14.37 4.79
C VAL A 102 4.99 -14.24 5.65
N ALA A 103 5.57 -15.38 6.02
CA ALA A 103 6.82 -15.48 6.78
C ALA A 103 8.05 -15.26 5.89
#